data_AF-A0A8B7DNV0-F1
#
_entry.id   AF-A0A8B7DNV0-F1
#
_cell.length_a   1.000
_cell.length_b   1.000
_cell.length_c   1.000
_cell.angle_alpha   90.00
_cell.angle_beta   90.00
_cell.angle_gamma   90.00
#
_symmetry.space_group_name_H-M   'P 1'
#
loop_
_entity.id
_entity.type
_entity.pdbx_description
1 polymer ?
#
loop_
_entity_poly.entity_id
_entity_poly.type
_entity_poly.pdbx_seq_one_letter_code
_entity_poly.pdbx_strand_id
1 'polypeptide(L)'
;MFKRKNNVGHVVKQHWIFGAYDVMTKKGYLTSVEDRSAATLLPLIQRWVAVGSTIHSDQWAAYNDLNNIDFNHLIGFNHHGILINCLE
;
A
#
# COMPACT_ATOMS: atom_id res chain seq x y z
N MET A 1 15.22 -0.41 9.93
CA MET A 1 16.52 0.21 10.23
C MET A 1 17.33 0.23 8.95
N PHE A 2 17.56 1.41 8.37
CA PHE A 2 18.30 1.51 7.12
C PHE A 2 19.72 0.98 7.26
N LYS A 3 20.11 0.05 6.38
CA LYS A 3 21.51 -0.34 6.24
C LYS A 3 22.23 0.78 5.50
N ARG A 4 23.04 1.54 6.24
CA ARG A 4 23.80 2.66 5.69
C ARG A 4 24.90 2.11 4.79
N LYS A 5 25.05 2.67 3.59
CA LYS A 5 26.24 2.44 2.77
C LYS A 5 27.43 3.03 3.52
N ASN A 6 28.34 2.16 3.97
CA ASN A 6 29.57 2.51 4.69
C ASN A 6 29.38 3.09 6.11
N ASN A 7 28.20 3.02 6.75
CA ASN A 7 27.95 3.55 8.11
C ASN A 7 28.24 5.06 8.34
N VAL A 8 28.41 5.87 7.28
CA VAL A 8 28.71 7.32 7.35
C VAL A 8 27.48 8.17 6.94
N GLY A 9 27.35 9.42 7.43
CA GLY A 9 26.22 10.35 7.14
C GLY A 9 25.21 10.66 8.28
N HIS A 10 24.02 11.17 7.93
CA HIS A 10 22.93 11.47 8.87
C HIS A 10 22.03 10.24 9.13
N VAL A 11 21.60 10.03 10.37
CA VAL A 11 20.64 8.96 10.72
C VAL A 11 19.24 9.49 10.46
N VAL A 12 18.61 9.01 9.37
CA VAL A 12 17.23 9.36 9.03
C VAL A 12 16.28 8.34 9.68
N LYS A 13 15.27 8.82 10.40
CA LYS A 13 14.15 7.97 10.85
C LYS A 13 13.30 7.62 9.63
N GLN A 14 13.04 6.33 9.42
CA GLN A 14 12.11 5.88 8.38
C GLN A 14 10.68 6.24 8.78
N HIS A 15 9.94 6.80 7.83
CA HIS A 15 8.50 6.99 7.94
C HIS A 15 7.87 6.27 6.76
N TRP A 16 6.82 5.49 7.02
CA TRP A 16 6.10 4.83 5.94
C TRP A 16 4.87 5.65 5.60
N ILE A 17 4.60 5.79 4.31
CA ILE A 17 3.38 6.41 3.82
C ILE A 17 2.58 5.34 3.07
N PHE A 18 1.37 5.07 3.54
CA PHE A 18 0.39 4.33 2.78
C PHE A 18 -0.35 5.28 1.84
N GLY A 19 -0.37 4.94 0.56
CA GLY A 19 -1.07 5.65 -0.50
C GLY A 19 -2.12 4.75 -1.16
N ALA A 20 -3.31 5.29 -1.36
CA ALA A 20 -4.36 4.69 -2.18
C ALA A 20 -4.85 5.72 -3.21
N TYR A 21 -5.11 5.29 -4.43
CA TYR A 21 -5.59 6.15 -5.50
C TYR A 21 -6.69 5.47 -6.30
N ASP A 22 -7.86 6.09 -6.34
CA ASP A 22 -8.99 5.64 -7.13
C ASP A 22 -8.91 6.28 -8.54
N VAL A 23 -8.72 5.42 -9.54
CA VAL A 23 -8.60 5.82 -10.94
C VAL A 23 -9.89 6.42 -11.50
N MET A 24 -11.05 5.99 -10.98
CA MET A 24 -12.37 6.43 -11.45
C MET A 24 -12.74 7.79 -10.89
N THR A 25 -12.61 7.96 -9.58
CA THR A 25 -12.96 9.23 -8.92
C THR A 25 -11.84 10.26 -8.97
N LYS A 26 -10.63 9.86 -9.41
CA LYS A 26 -9.39 10.66 -9.43
C LYS A 26 -9.01 11.18 -8.04
N LYS A 27 -9.42 10.47 -6.99
CA LYS A 27 -9.12 10.83 -5.60
C LYS A 27 -8.00 9.97 -5.05
N GLY A 28 -7.06 10.62 -4.35
CA GLY A 28 -5.99 9.96 -3.63
C GLY A 28 -6.16 10.09 -2.11
N TYR A 29 -5.68 9.09 -1.39
CA TYR A 29 -5.56 9.09 0.06
C TYR A 29 -4.12 8.76 0.45
N LEU A 30 -3.58 9.51 1.40
CA LEU A 30 -2.22 9.35 1.92
C LEU A 30 -2.29 9.37 3.43
N THR A 31 -1.68 8.39 4.09
CA THR A 31 -1.59 8.35 5.55
C THR A 31 -0.23 7.82 5.99
N SER A 32 0.31 8.39 7.06
CA SER A 32 1.54 7.90 7.67
C SER A 32 1.25 6.64 8.48
N VAL A 33 2.04 5.60 8.28
CA VAL A 33 1.97 4.37 9.07
C VAL A 33 3.30 4.14 9.79
N GLU A 34 3.23 3.63 11.02
CA GLU A 34 4.42 3.32 11.80
C GLU A 34 5.13 2.07 11.27
N ASP A 35 4.37 1.14 10.70
CA ASP A 35 4.87 -0.12 10.18
C ASP A 35 4.11 -0.55 8.91
N ARG A 36 4.83 -1.22 8.01
CA ARG A 36 4.38 -1.66 6.68
C ARG A 36 3.87 -3.10 6.65
N SER A 37 3.66 -3.73 7.81
CA SER A 37 3.14 -5.10 7.89
C SER A 37 1.71 -5.18 7.38
N ALA A 38 1.33 -6.38 6.93
CA ALA A 38 -0.03 -6.71 6.53
C ALA A 38 -1.04 -6.36 7.65
N ALA A 39 -0.68 -6.59 8.92
CA ALA A 39 -1.54 -6.29 10.06
C ALA A 39 -1.93 -4.80 10.17
N THR A 40 -1.06 -3.88 9.72
CA THR A 40 -1.34 -2.43 9.71
C THR A 40 -2.01 -2.01 8.41
N LEU A 41 -1.60 -2.58 7.27
CA LEU A 41 -2.06 -2.16 5.95
C LEU A 41 -3.44 -2.73 5.58
N LEU A 42 -3.75 -3.98 5.94
CA LEU A 42 -5.02 -4.62 5.59
C LEU A 42 -6.24 -3.88 6.17
N PRO A 43 -6.27 -3.47 7.45
CA PRO A 43 -7.40 -2.71 7.99
C PRO A 43 -7.57 -1.34 7.33
N LEU A 44 -6.46 -0.70 6.93
CA LEU A 44 -6.52 0.57 6.18
C LEU A 44 -7.14 0.35 4.80
N ILE A 45 -6.73 -0.70 4.09
CA ILE A 45 -7.30 -1.04 2.78
C ILE A 45 -8.79 -1.34 2.93
N GLN A 46 -9.20 -2.18 3.88
CA GLN A 46 -10.63 -2.49 4.11
C GLN A 46 -11.46 -1.27 4.48
N ARG A 47 -10.87 -0.28 5.16
CA ARG A 47 -11.57 0.96 5.55
C ARG A 47 -11.78 1.90 4.37
N TRP A 48 -10.82 1.97 3.46
CA TRP A 48 -10.82 2.95 2.36
C TRP A 48 -11.29 2.37 1.04
N VAL A 49 -11.19 1.05 0.86
CA VAL A 49 -11.56 0.32 -0.34
C VAL A 49 -12.82 -0.49 -0.07
N ALA A 50 -13.87 -0.24 -0.84
CA ALA A 50 -15.09 -1.02 -0.74
C ALA A 50 -14.83 -2.48 -1.14
N VAL A 51 -15.36 -3.43 -0.35
CA VAL A 51 -15.30 -4.86 -0.64
C VAL A 51 -15.82 -5.14 -2.06
N GLY A 52 -15.11 -5.97 -2.82
CA GLY A 52 -15.40 -6.25 -4.22
C GLY A 52 -14.76 -5.28 -5.24
N SER A 53 -14.07 -4.24 -4.79
CA SER A 53 -13.29 -3.37 -5.69
C SER A 53 -12.04 -4.09 -6.21
N THR A 54 -11.63 -3.73 -7.43
CA THR A 54 -10.38 -4.19 -8.03
C THR A 54 -9.21 -3.41 -7.43
N ILE A 55 -8.26 -4.12 -6.83
CA ILE A 55 -7.05 -3.51 -6.26
C ILE A 55 -5.85 -3.88 -7.12
N HIS A 56 -5.05 -2.88 -7.48
CA HIS A 56 -3.73 -3.04 -8.07
C HIS A 56 -2.68 -2.66 -7.03
N SER A 57 -1.88 -3.64 -6.61
CA SER A 57 -0.75 -3.40 -5.71
C SER A 57 0.57 -3.53 -6.46
N ASP A 58 1.61 -2.92 -5.90
CA ASP A 58 3.02 -3.01 -6.31
C ASP A 58 3.66 -4.39 -6.02
N GLN A 59 2.85 -5.44 -5.88
CA GLN A 59 3.27 -6.83 -5.58
C GLN A 59 4.07 -7.01 -4.29
N TRP A 60 3.93 -6.11 -3.33
CA TRP A 60 4.53 -6.33 -2.01
C TRP A 60 3.90 -7.56 -1.32
N ALA A 61 4.75 -8.42 -0.76
CA ALA A 61 4.35 -9.57 0.06
C ALA A 61 3.30 -9.29 1.17
N ALA A 62 3.26 -8.08 1.73
CA ALA A 62 2.27 -7.70 2.76
C ALA A 62 0.84 -7.64 2.20
N TYR A 63 0.70 -7.55 0.87
CA TYR A 63 -0.58 -7.52 0.17
C TYR A 63 -1.01 -8.90 -0.32
N ASN A 64 -0.21 -9.95 -0.13
CA ASN A 64 -0.58 -11.31 -0.58
C ASN A 64 -1.87 -11.81 0.09
N ASP A 65 -2.11 -11.39 1.33
CA ASP A 65 -3.32 -11.73 2.08
C ASP A 65 -4.58 -11.07 1.50
N LEU A 66 -4.47 -10.05 0.63
CA LEU A 66 -5.65 -9.40 0.01
C LEU A 66 -6.47 -10.36 -0.85
N ASN A 67 -5.83 -11.36 -1.46
CA ASN A 67 -6.52 -12.41 -2.22
C ASN A 67 -7.47 -13.24 -1.34
N ASN A 68 -7.22 -13.27 -0.03
CA ASN A 68 -8.01 -14.05 0.93
C ASN A 68 -9.19 -13.24 1.52
N ILE A 69 -9.35 -11.97 1.11
CA ILE A 69 -10.29 -11.00 1.72
C ILE A 69 -11.33 -10.52 0.68
N ASP A 70 -11.77 -11.39 -0.22
CA ASP A 70 -12.80 -11.09 -1.24
C ASP A 70 -12.49 -9.87 -2.13
N PHE A 71 -11.21 -9.50 -2.28
CA PHE A 71 -10.78 -8.50 -3.25
C PHE A 71 -10.31 -9.18 -4.54
N ASN A 72 -10.73 -8.63 -5.68
CA ASN A 72 -10.19 -9.02 -6.97
C ASN A 72 -8.80 -8.37 -7.11
N HIS A 73 -7.77 -9.09 -6.67
CA HIS A 73 -6.39 -8.65 -6.85
C HIS A 73 -5.97 -8.92 -8.29
N LEU A 74 -5.86 -7.85 -9.08
CA LEU A 74 -5.41 -7.94 -10.46
C LEU A 74 -3.99 -7.41 -10.59
N ILE A 75 -3.12 -8.25 -11.13
CA ILE A 75 -1.73 -7.91 -11.44
C ILE A 75 -1.71 -7.24 -12.81
N GLY A 76 -1.94 -5.94 -12.88
CA GLY A 76 -1.86 -5.17 -14.11
C GLY A 76 -2.89 -4.04 -14.18
N PHE A 77 -2.47 -2.86 -14.68
CA PHE A 77 -3.29 -1.65 -14.74
C PHE A 77 -4.56 -1.86 -15.57
N ASN A 78 -5.73 -1.81 -14.92
CA ASN A 78 -7.01 -1.61 -15.59
C ASN A 78 -7.51 -0.18 -15.35
N HIS A 79 -8.31 0.33 -16.29
CA HIS A 79 -8.92 1.67 -16.19
C HIS A 79 -9.99 1.78 -15.06
N HIS A 80 -10.33 0.67 -14.39
CA HIS A 80 -11.32 0.56 -13.32
C HIS A 80 -10.75 -0.15 -12.09
N GLY A 81 -9.97 0.56 -11.26
CA GLY A 81 -9.38 -0.02 -10.05
C GLY A 81 -8.78 1.01 -9.10
N ILE A 82 -8.41 0.53 -7.91
CA ILE A 82 -7.72 1.30 -6.88
C ILE A 82 -6.26 0.87 -6.86
N LEU A 83 -5.36 1.85 -7.05
CA LEU A 83 -3.94 1.65 -6.92
C LEU A 83 -3.56 1.81 -5.45
N ILE A 84 -2.86 0.82 -4.87
CA ILE A 84 -2.31 0.93 -3.52
C ILE A 84 -0.80 0.82 -3.56
N ASN A 85 -0.13 1.63 -2.75
CA ASN A 85 1.32 1.64 -2.63
C ASN A 85 1.72 1.98 -1.19
N CYS A 86 2.80 1.39 -0.70
CA CYS A 86 3.45 1.82 0.53
C CYS A 86 4.84 2.35 0.18
N LEU A 87 5.06 3.65 0.36
CA LEU A 87 6.33 4.30 0.06
C LEU A 87 7.12 4.54 1.36
N GLU A 88 8.43 4.62 1.21
CA GLU A 88 9.43 4.86 2.26
C GLU A 88 9.96 6.30 2.25
#